data_AF-A0A2G8RV61-F1
#
_entry.id   AF-A0A2G8RV61-F1
#
_cell.length_a   1.000
_cell.length_b   1.000
_cell.length_c   1.000
_cell.angle_alpha   90.00
_cell.angle_beta   90.00
_cell.angle_gamma   90.00
#
_symmetry.space_group_name_H-M   'P 1'
#
loop_
_entity.id
_entity.type
_entity.pdbx_description
1 polymer ?
#
loop_
_entity_poly.entity_id
_entity_poly.type
_entity_poly.pdbx_seq_one_letter_code
_entity_poly.pdbx_strand_id
1 'polypeptide(L)'
;MVASNWFPTTPRAALARLLELYPSDPAAGSPFGTGDDNAFTPQFKRMAALQGDILFIAPRRLLTQTRARAGKLPGLGATHAMDLNDVFGAPGSGILQDYLVRFVATLDPNGDGAFEWPRYTSDAPFLLTVNDGEPAMTVNLTRDDFREEAMAYLTALTVAEPF
;
A
#
# COMPACT_ATOMS: atom_id res chain seq x y z
N MET A 1 -10.87 -12.95 -16.63
CA MET A 1 -10.16 -11.75 -16.13
C MET A 1 -9.08 -12.12 -15.12
N VAL A 2 -9.37 -12.45 -13.85
CA VAL A 2 -8.30 -12.79 -12.87
C VAL A 2 -7.41 -13.95 -13.37
N ALA A 3 -7.99 -15.13 -13.60
CA ALA A 3 -7.25 -16.28 -14.17
C ALA A 3 -6.53 -15.92 -15.48
N SER A 4 -7.29 -15.49 -16.49
CA SER A 4 -6.79 -15.23 -17.84
C SER A 4 -5.72 -14.14 -17.98
N ASN A 5 -5.54 -13.26 -16.98
CA ASN A 5 -4.66 -12.10 -17.09
C ASN A 5 -3.54 -12.06 -16.02
N TRP A 6 -3.65 -12.85 -14.94
CA TRP A 6 -2.72 -12.84 -13.81
C TRP A 6 -2.30 -14.24 -13.35
N PHE A 7 -3.19 -15.23 -13.51
CA PHE A 7 -3.06 -16.57 -12.94
C PHE A 7 -3.56 -17.64 -13.94
N PRO A 8 -2.95 -17.74 -15.14
CA PRO A 8 -3.51 -18.51 -16.26
C PRO A 8 -3.36 -20.02 -16.08
N THR A 9 -2.32 -20.45 -15.36
CA THR A 9 -1.98 -21.84 -15.04
C THR A 9 -2.54 -22.31 -13.70
N THR A 10 -2.96 -21.37 -12.85
CA THR A 10 -3.24 -21.63 -11.44
C THR A 10 -4.42 -22.59 -11.22
N PRO A 11 -4.28 -23.63 -10.38
CA PRO A 11 -5.37 -24.55 -10.07
C PRO A 11 -6.63 -23.83 -9.55
N ARG A 12 -7.81 -24.26 -10.02
CA ARG A 12 -9.09 -23.61 -9.70
C ARG A 12 -9.36 -23.48 -8.19
N ALA A 13 -8.85 -24.40 -7.37
CA ALA A 13 -8.97 -24.33 -5.91
C ALA A 13 -8.09 -23.23 -5.30
N ALA A 14 -6.86 -23.03 -5.80
CA ALA A 14 -5.98 -21.94 -5.36
C ALA A 14 -6.54 -20.56 -5.78
N LEU A 15 -7.05 -20.48 -7.01
CA LEU A 15 -7.78 -19.29 -7.48
C LEU A 15 -9.05 -19.03 -6.65
N ALA A 16 -9.80 -20.07 -6.27
CA ALA A 16 -10.95 -19.92 -5.39
C ALA A 16 -10.55 -19.33 -4.03
N ARG A 17 -9.47 -19.83 -3.41
CA ARG A 17 -8.96 -19.26 -2.14
C ARG A 17 -8.51 -17.80 -2.28
N LEU A 18 -7.85 -17.44 -3.39
CA LEU A 18 -7.53 -16.04 -3.67
C LEU A 18 -8.80 -15.17 -3.76
N LEU A 19 -9.86 -15.69 -4.38
CA LEU A 19 -11.14 -15.01 -4.54
C LEU A 19 -12.01 -15.00 -3.27
N GLU A 20 -11.75 -15.86 -2.28
CA GLU A 20 -12.29 -15.73 -0.92
C GLU A 20 -11.58 -14.60 -0.15
N LEU A 21 -10.25 -14.53 -0.25
CA LEU A 21 -9.41 -13.53 0.42
C LEU A 21 -9.58 -12.11 -0.15
N TYR A 22 -9.96 -12.01 -1.43
CA TYR A 22 -10.45 -10.77 -2.06
C TYR A 22 -11.94 -10.95 -2.40
N PRO A 23 -12.88 -10.73 -1.46
CA PRO A 23 -14.31 -10.96 -1.67
C PRO A 23 -14.92 -9.96 -2.67
N SER A 24 -16.15 -10.22 -3.11
CA SER A 24 -16.92 -9.33 -3.99
C SER A 24 -17.66 -8.20 -3.25
N ASP A 25 -17.57 -8.16 -1.92
CA ASP A 25 -18.12 -7.10 -1.08
C ASP A 25 -17.42 -5.76 -1.39
N PRO A 26 -18.16 -4.71 -1.82
CA PRO A 26 -17.60 -3.38 -2.07
C PRO A 26 -16.87 -2.76 -0.88
N ALA A 27 -17.34 -3.01 0.35
CA ALA A 27 -16.77 -2.43 1.57
C ALA A 27 -15.36 -2.97 1.89
N ALA A 28 -15.05 -4.18 1.43
CA ALA A 28 -13.74 -4.81 1.56
C ALA A 28 -12.74 -4.42 0.44
N GLY A 29 -13.20 -3.77 -0.63
CA GLY A 29 -12.39 -3.41 -1.79
C GLY A 29 -11.80 -2.00 -1.75
N SER A 30 -11.00 -1.66 -2.77
CA SER A 30 -10.37 -0.34 -2.92
C SER A 30 -11.23 0.62 -3.78
N PRO A 31 -11.43 1.90 -3.43
CA PRO A 31 -10.90 2.61 -2.27
C PRO A 31 -11.41 2.04 -0.93
N PHE A 32 -10.47 1.74 -0.04
CA PHE A 32 -10.75 1.12 1.25
C PHE A 32 -11.41 2.12 2.21
N GLY A 33 -12.26 1.63 3.11
CA GLY A 33 -12.93 2.45 4.13
C GLY A 33 -14.14 3.25 3.63
N THR A 34 -14.41 3.32 2.32
CA THR A 34 -15.55 4.08 1.76
C THR A 34 -16.85 3.26 1.65
N GLY A 35 -17.00 2.13 2.35
CA GLY A 35 -18.17 1.26 2.24
C GLY A 35 -18.50 0.88 0.79
N ASP A 36 -19.77 1.05 0.40
CA ASP A 36 -20.26 0.81 -0.96
C ASP A 36 -19.89 1.91 -1.98
N ASP A 37 -19.41 3.07 -1.54
CA ASP A 37 -19.06 4.17 -2.44
C ASP A 37 -17.94 3.76 -3.39
N ASN A 38 -17.96 4.34 -4.60
CA ASN A 38 -17.03 4.08 -5.70
C ASN A 38 -17.13 2.67 -6.33
N ALA A 39 -18.23 1.94 -6.09
CA ALA A 39 -18.52 0.64 -6.73
C ALA A 39 -18.97 0.77 -8.21
N PHE A 40 -18.17 1.39 -9.08
CA PHE A 40 -18.52 1.66 -10.49
C PHE A 40 -18.93 0.42 -11.30
N THR A 41 -18.47 -0.76 -10.90
CA THR A 41 -19.05 -2.06 -11.31
C THR A 41 -19.04 -3.02 -10.12
N PRO A 42 -19.86 -4.10 -10.12
CA PRO A 42 -19.88 -5.11 -9.04
C PRO A 42 -18.56 -5.85 -8.79
N GLN A 43 -17.50 -5.60 -9.57
CA GLN A 43 -16.16 -6.16 -9.34
C GLN A 43 -15.06 -5.08 -9.30
N PHE A 44 -15.40 -3.79 -9.45
CA PHE A 44 -14.41 -2.70 -9.53
C PHE A 44 -13.51 -2.66 -8.29
N LYS A 45 -14.12 -2.52 -7.10
CA LYS A 45 -13.35 -2.36 -5.85
C LYS A 45 -12.52 -3.58 -5.49
N ARG A 46 -13.04 -4.78 -5.80
CA ARG A 46 -12.35 -6.07 -5.68
C ARG A 46 -11.10 -6.12 -6.56
N MET A 47 -11.26 -5.81 -7.86
CA MET A 47 -10.13 -5.81 -8.81
C MET A 47 -9.10 -4.76 -8.45
N ALA A 48 -9.52 -3.56 -8.04
CA ALA A 48 -8.63 -2.49 -7.60
C ALA A 48 -7.83 -2.86 -6.34
N ALA A 49 -8.43 -3.58 -5.38
CA ALA A 49 -7.71 -4.11 -4.22
C ALA A 49 -6.68 -5.18 -4.61
N LEU A 50 -7.08 -6.19 -5.39
CA LEU A 50 -6.20 -7.26 -5.86
C LEU A 50 -5.02 -6.73 -6.70
N GLN A 51 -5.29 -5.81 -7.62
CA GLN A 51 -4.27 -5.21 -8.49
C GLN A 51 -3.36 -4.21 -7.75
N GLY A 52 -3.90 -3.48 -6.77
CA GLY A 52 -3.10 -2.63 -5.89
C GLY A 52 -2.13 -3.43 -5.03
N ASP A 53 -2.60 -4.54 -4.45
CA ASP A 53 -1.78 -5.42 -3.62
C ASP A 53 -0.74 -6.19 -4.44
N ILE A 54 -1.11 -6.84 -5.57
CA ILE A 54 -0.18 -7.68 -6.35
C ILE A 54 0.99 -6.89 -6.95
N LEU A 55 0.73 -5.67 -7.43
CA LEU A 55 1.75 -4.85 -8.12
C LEU A 55 2.58 -4.01 -7.15
N PHE A 56 2.05 -3.65 -5.97
CA PHE A 56 2.68 -2.67 -5.11
C PHE A 56 2.69 -3.03 -3.63
N ILE A 57 1.55 -3.35 -3.01
CA ILE A 57 1.51 -3.42 -1.53
C ILE A 57 2.07 -4.73 -0.99
N ALA A 58 1.76 -5.88 -1.61
CA ALA A 58 2.35 -7.16 -1.24
C ALA A 58 3.84 -7.22 -1.60
N PRO A 59 4.29 -6.79 -2.80
CA PRO A 59 5.71 -6.55 -3.06
C PRO A 59 6.34 -5.59 -2.04
N ARG A 60 5.74 -4.44 -1.72
CA ARG A 60 6.27 -3.51 -0.71
C ARG A 60 6.37 -4.17 0.66
N ARG A 61 5.40 -4.96 1.12
CA ARG A 61 5.44 -5.60 2.45
C ARG A 61 6.54 -6.67 2.51
N LEU A 62 6.60 -7.55 1.52
CA LEU A 62 7.72 -8.49 1.37
C LEU A 62 9.05 -7.72 1.33
N LEU A 63 9.07 -6.57 0.66
CA LEU A 63 10.25 -5.73 0.48
C LEU A 63 10.53 -4.80 1.69
N THR A 64 9.61 -4.51 2.61
CA THR A 64 9.94 -3.88 3.92
C THR A 64 10.42 -4.93 4.91
N GLN A 65 9.92 -6.15 4.79
CA GLN A 65 10.46 -7.34 5.46
C GLN A 65 11.84 -7.77 4.90
N THR A 66 12.27 -7.30 3.70
CA THR A 66 13.54 -7.75 3.08
C THR A 66 14.52 -6.68 2.52
N ARG A 67 14.11 -5.50 2.00
CA ARG A 67 14.85 -4.20 1.73
C ARG A 67 14.07 -3.19 0.82
N ALA A 68 13.43 -2.13 1.37
CA ALA A 68 12.25 -1.37 0.82
C ALA A 68 12.39 -0.29 -0.30
N ARG A 69 11.28 0.02 -1.05
CA ARG A 69 10.84 1.36 -1.62
C ARG A 69 9.57 1.33 -2.53
N ALA A 70 8.63 2.32 -2.45
CA ALA A 70 7.68 2.87 -3.50
C ALA A 70 6.50 3.74 -2.96
N GLY A 71 5.85 4.63 -3.77
CA GLY A 71 4.74 5.58 -3.38
C GLY A 71 3.67 5.97 -4.47
N LYS A 72 2.56 6.69 -4.10
CA LYS A 72 1.22 6.61 -4.78
C LYS A 72 0.24 7.84 -4.82
N LEU A 73 -0.29 8.28 -6.03
CA LEU A 73 -1.12 9.51 -6.45
C LEU A 73 -2.56 9.59 -5.91
N PRO A 74 -3.14 10.80 -5.71
CA PRO A 74 -4.67 10.93 -4.77
C PRO A 74 -5.92 10.36 -5.52
N GLY A 75 -7.14 10.57 -4.97
CA GLY A 75 -8.43 10.56 -5.72
C GLY A 75 -8.99 9.20 -6.19
N LEU A 76 -8.12 8.22 -6.43
CA LEU A 76 -8.45 6.80 -6.62
C LEU A 76 -8.14 6.03 -5.31
N GLY A 77 -8.16 6.72 -4.16
CA GLY A 77 -7.22 6.46 -3.07
C GLY A 77 -5.80 6.86 -3.47
N ALA A 78 -4.78 6.46 -2.69
CA ALA A 78 -3.38 6.60 -3.09
C ALA A 78 -3.00 5.51 -4.12
N THR A 79 -2.76 5.87 -5.40
CA THR A 79 -2.57 4.92 -6.54
C THR A 79 -1.18 4.82 -7.19
N HIS A 80 -0.57 5.86 -7.77
CA HIS A 80 0.88 5.86 -8.15
C HIS A 80 1.41 7.30 -8.33
N ALA A 81 2.34 7.82 -7.48
CA ALA A 81 2.99 9.16 -7.50
C ALA A 81 2.43 10.45 -6.75
N MET A 82 1.73 10.41 -5.59
CA MET A 82 1.25 11.62 -4.82
C MET A 82 2.42 12.28 -4.10
N ASP A 83 3.26 11.40 -3.59
CA ASP A 83 4.62 11.62 -3.14
C ASP A 83 5.48 12.42 -4.14
N LEU A 84 5.16 12.49 -5.45
CA LEU A 84 5.98 13.33 -6.33
C LEU A 84 5.95 14.82 -5.98
N ASN A 85 4.80 15.38 -5.60
CA ASN A 85 4.76 16.78 -5.17
C ASN A 85 5.22 16.92 -3.71
N ASP A 86 4.83 15.98 -2.85
CA ASP A 86 5.17 16.00 -1.42
C ASP A 86 6.68 15.75 -1.14
N VAL A 87 7.41 15.16 -2.10
CA VAL A 87 8.86 14.88 -2.04
C VAL A 87 9.68 15.79 -2.97
N PHE A 88 9.25 16.00 -4.22
CA PHE A 88 10.04 16.72 -5.25
C PHE A 88 9.47 18.11 -5.64
N GLY A 89 8.50 18.63 -4.88
CA GLY A 89 8.05 20.01 -5.01
C GLY A 89 9.12 21.04 -4.58
N ALA A 90 8.76 22.32 -4.63
CA ALA A 90 9.60 23.39 -4.07
C ALA A 90 9.85 23.19 -2.56
N PRO A 91 10.93 23.74 -1.97
CA PRO A 91 11.24 23.59 -0.54
C PRO A 91 10.03 23.87 0.37
N GLY A 92 9.63 22.88 1.17
CA GLY A 92 8.46 22.93 2.05
C GLY A 92 7.12 22.58 1.37
N SER A 93 7.13 21.94 0.19
CA SER A 93 5.88 21.52 -0.51
C SER A 93 5.17 20.31 0.10
N GLY A 94 5.79 19.64 1.08
CA GLY A 94 5.29 18.40 1.62
C GLY A 94 6.12 17.83 2.75
N ILE A 95 5.53 16.90 3.48
CA ILE A 95 6.07 16.41 4.75
C ILE A 95 7.16 15.35 4.50
N LEU A 96 7.02 14.50 3.48
CA LEU A 96 8.01 13.48 3.13
C LEU A 96 9.28 14.09 2.51
N GLN A 97 9.21 15.29 1.91
CA GLN A 97 10.39 16.04 1.49
C GLN A 97 11.35 16.27 2.66
N ASP A 98 10.86 16.77 3.80
CA ASP A 98 11.73 17.06 4.94
C ASP A 98 12.30 15.79 5.60
N TYR A 99 11.51 14.71 5.71
CA TYR A 99 12.04 13.40 6.14
C TYR A 99 13.12 12.87 5.18
N LEU A 100 12.96 13.08 3.86
CA LEU A 100 13.95 12.66 2.87
C LEU A 100 15.22 13.53 2.93
N VAL A 101 15.08 14.85 3.08
CA VAL A 101 16.21 15.79 3.22
C VAL A 101 17.00 15.47 4.50
N ARG A 102 16.32 15.25 5.62
CA ARG A 102 16.94 14.78 6.88
C ARG A 102 17.68 13.46 6.65
N PHE A 103 17.01 12.44 6.11
CA PHE A 103 17.64 11.14 5.84
C PHE A 103 18.85 11.22 4.90
N VAL A 104 18.84 12.07 3.87
CA VAL A 104 19.99 12.27 2.98
C VAL A 104 21.15 12.99 3.68
N ALA A 105 20.87 13.89 4.62
CA ALA A 105 21.88 14.65 5.35
C ALA A 105 22.50 13.89 6.55
N THR A 106 21.73 13.06 7.25
CA THR A 106 22.12 12.43 8.54
C THR A 106 22.08 10.91 8.55
N LEU A 107 21.48 10.27 7.53
CA LEU A 107 21.07 8.85 7.52
C LEU A 107 19.96 8.47 8.51
N ASP A 108 19.31 9.46 9.14
CA ASP A 108 18.15 9.32 10.00
C ASP A 108 17.03 10.26 9.51
N PRO A 109 15.80 9.79 9.24
CA PRO A 109 14.72 10.67 8.82
C PRO A 109 14.26 11.63 9.94
N ASN A 110 14.58 11.37 11.21
CA ASN A 110 14.01 12.08 12.37
C ASN A 110 14.76 13.38 12.74
N GLY A 111 14.25 14.07 13.76
CA GLY A 111 14.80 15.34 14.28
C GLY A 111 13.99 16.58 13.88
N ASP A 112 14.52 17.75 14.27
CA ASP A 112 13.97 19.08 13.97
C ASP A 112 12.46 19.27 14.31
N GLY A 113 12.02 18.67 15.42
CA GLY A 113 10.63 18.74 15.88
C GLY A 113 9.64 17.91 15.06
N ALA A 114 10.10 17.11 14.10
CA ALA A 114 9.26 16.17 13.36
C ALA A 114 8.63 15.10 14.27
N PHE A 115 7.53 14.52 13.81
CA PHE A 115 6.93 13.35 14.43
C PHE A 115 7.89 12.14 14.28
N GLU A 116 8.02 11.34 15.33
CA GLU A 116 8.98 10.23 15.32
C GLU A 116 8.54 9.13 14.34
N TRP A 117 9.35 8.89 13.31
CA TRP A 117 9.26 7.74 12.42
C TRP A 117 10.24 6.66 12.90
N PRO A 118 9.78 5.68 13.68
CA PRO A 118 10.64 4.62 14.18
C PRO A 118 11.09 3.72 13.03
N ARG A 119 12.30 3.19 13.15
CA ARG A 119 12.85 2.19 12.22
C ARG A 119 11.95 0.95 12.17
N TYR A 120 11.43 0.64 10.98
CA TYR A 120 10.66 -0.58 10.73
C TYR A 120 11.49 -1.83 11.08
N THR A 121 10.92 -2.73 11.88
CA THR A 121 11.47 -4.05 12.21
C THR A 121 10.38 -5.14 12.16
N SER A 122 10.74 -6.40 12.35
CA SER A 122 9.77 -7.50 12.55
C SER A 122 8.84 -7.26 13.75
N ASP A 123 9.40 -6.67 14.80
CA ASP A 123 8.76 -6.57 16.13
C ASP A 123 7.99 -5.25 16.27
N ALA A 124 8.37 -4.24 15.48
CA ALA A 124 7.73 -2.94 15.35
C ALA A 124 7.51 -2.59 13.85
N PRO A 125 6.59 -3.30 13.15
CA PRO A 125 6.31 -3.08 11.73
C PRO A 125 5.37 -1.88 11.52
N PHE A 126 5.86 -0.68 11.84
CA PHE A 126 5.09 0.57 11.73
C PHE A 126 5.39 1.34 10.44
N LEU A 127 4.34 1.85 9.81
CA LEU A 127 4.40 2.77 8.68
C LEU A 127 4.13 4.19 9.18
N LEU A 128 5.00 5.14 8.83
CA LEU A 128 4.63 6.55 8.84
C LEU A 128 3.49 6.73 7.83
N THR A 129 2.36 7.21 8.31
CA THR A 129 1.15 7.41 7.51
C THR A 129 0.81 8.89 7.50
N VAL A 130 0.77 9.47 6.30
CA VAL A 130 0.25 10.82 6.04
C VAL A 130 -1.25 10.71 5.85
N ASN A 131 -2.03 11.56 6.53
CA ASN A 131 -3.49 11.50 6.57
C ASN A 131 -4.08 12.71 5.86
N ASP A 132 -4.93 12.45 4.87
CA ASP A 132 -5.75 13.46 4.20
C ASP A 132 -6.96 13.80 5.09
N GLY A 133 -6.90 14.92 5.82
CA GLY A 133 -7.95 15.35 6.74
C GLY A 133 -7.68 16.75 7.33
N GLU A 134 -8.54 17.21 8.23
CA GLU A 134 -8.36 18.46 8.98
C GLU A 134 -7.93 18.19 10.44
N PRO A 135 -6.88 18.84 10.97
CA PRO A 135 -6.00 19.80 10.31
C PRO A 135 -5.16 19.15 9.20
N ALA A 136 -4.93 19.91 8.13
CA ALA A 136 -4.26 19.46 6.91
C ALA A 136 -2.95 18.68 7.17
N MET A 137 -2.82 17.51 6.54
CA MET A 137 -1.60 16.70 6.45
C MET A 137 -1.03 16.26 7.82
N THR A 138 -1.85 15.64 8.66
CA THR A 138 -1.36 15.03 9.91
C THR A 138 -0.62 13.72 9.66
N VAL A 139 0.44 13.46 10.43
CA VAL A 139 1.17 12.18 10.42
C VAL A 139 0.91 11.36 11.68
N ASN A 140 0.81 10.04 11.51
CA ASN A 140 0.70 9.07 12.60
C ASN A 140 1.45 7.76 12.23
N LEU A 141 1.49 6.82 13.16
CA LEU A 141 1.94 5.45 12.90
C LEU A 141 0.74 4.53 12.68
N THR A 142 0.76 3.77 11.60
CA THR A 142 -0.13 2.61 11.40
C THR A 142 0.69 1.33 11.38
N ARG A 143 0.06 0.19 11.67
CA ARG A 143 0.74 -1.12 11.67
C ARG A 143 0.61 -1.78 10.29
N ASP A 144 1.68 -2.40 9.81
CA ASP A 144 1.72 -3.06 8.50
C ASP A 144 1.15 -4.49 8.52
N ASP A 145 -0.01 -4.67 9.17
CA ASP A 145 -0.72 -5.95 9.35
C ASP A 145 -2.05 -6.04 8.59
N PHE A 146 -2.57 -4.92 8.06
CA PHE A 146 -3.78 -4.90 7.26
C PHE A 146 -3.71 -5.91 6.09
N ARG A 147 -4.79 -6.69 5.87
CA ARG A 147 -4.88 -7.74 4.82
C ARG A 147 -3.71 -8.76 4.81
N GLU A 148 -3.11 -9.07 5.97
CA GLU A 148 -1.95 -9.96 6.08
C GLU A 148 -2.13 -11.32 5.39
N GLU A 149 -3.20 -12.09 5.69
CA GLU A 149 -3.42 -13.40 5.07
C GLU A 149 -3.57 -13.29 3.53
N ALA A 150 -4.34 -12.31 3.06
CA ALA A 150 -4.59 -12.09 1.63
C ALA A 150 -3.29 -11.78 0.88
N MET A 151 -2.44 -10.89 1.43
CA MET A 151 -1.15 -10.56 0.82
C MET A 151 -0.10 -11.66 0.97
N ALA A 152 -0.10 -12.43 2.07
CA ALA A 152 0.79 -13.57 2.24
C ALA A 152 0.47 -14.67 1.22
N TYR A 153 -0.82 -14.99 1.04
CA TYR A 153 -1.28 -15.96 0.05
C TYR A 153 -0.98 -15.49 -1.39
N LEU A 154 -1.29 -14.24 -1.70
CA LEU A 154 -1.01 -13.62 -3.00
C LEU A 154 0.49 -13.59 -3.32
N THR A 155 1.34 -13.32 -2.33
CA THR A 155 2.81 -13.35 -2.47
C THR A 155 3.28 -14.77 -2.76
N ALA A 156 2.85 -15.77 -1.98
CA ALA A 156 3.23 -17.17 -2.19
C ALA A 156 2.80 -17.67 -3.57
N LEU A 157 1.60 -17.31 -4.01
CA LEU A 157 1.09 -17.67 -5.34
C LEU A 157 1.90 -16.98 -6.46
N THR A 158 2.23 -15.70 -6.32
CA THR A 158 3.02 -14.93 -7.32
C THR A 158 4.47 -15.40 -7.41
N VAL A 159 5.05 -15.88 -6.29
CA VAL A 159 6.40 -16.47 -6.28
C VAL A 159 6.42 -17.87 -6.91
N ALA A 160 5.33 -18.63 -6.82
CA ALA A 160 5.19 -19.94 -7.45
C ALA A 160 4.83 -19.86 -8.95
N GLU A 161 3.99 -18.89 -9.33
CA GLU A 161 3.55 -18.65 -10.71
C GLU A 161 3.78 -17.16 -11.09
N PRO A 162 5.03 -16.78 -11.41
CA PRO A 162 5.35 -15.43 -11.89
C PRO A 162 4.79 -15.21 -13.31
N PHE A 163 4.39 -13.95 -13.57
CA PHE A 163 3.73 -13.47 -14.80
C PHE A 163 4.64 -12.63 -15.70
#